data_AF-E8K1H4-F1
#
_entry.id   AF-E8K1H4-F1
#
_cell.length_a   1.000
_cell.length_b   1.000
_cell.length_c   1.000
_cell.angle_alpha   90.00
_cell.angle_beta   90.00
_cell.angle_gamma   90.00
#
_symmetry.space_group_name_H-M   'P 1'
#
loop_
_entity.id
_entity.type
_entity.pdbx_description
1 polymer ?
#
loop_
_entity_poly.entity_id
_entity_poly.type
_entity_poly.pdbx_seq_one_letter_code
_entity_poly.pdbx_strand_id
1 'polypeptide(L)'
;MNRKNKLRVQYFKKHNIDEKYNTIENEIHHIIEWNEAEKGLVSKQEVDSIGNLLLISKNKHTIITAKTNQFRESNIGQVRKEPPRKYYKVKYTELSNMLTLININNDTETIDLKIGKDVFLCKNMIPNILEVNEQLLKKYFKSE
;
A
#
# COMPACT_ATOMS: atom_id res chain seq x y z
N MET A 1 -1.18 -14.47 19.08
CA MET A 1 -0.73 -14.15 17.69
C MET A 1 -0.63 -12.64 17.54
N ASN A 2 0.50 -12.10 17.08
CA ASN A 2 0.66 -10.65 16.90
C ASN A 2 -0.20 -10.13 15.73
N ARG A 3 -0.51 -8.82 15.70
CA ARG A 3 -1.40 -8.20 14.68
C ARG A 3 -0.92 -8.46 13.25
N LYS A 4 0.39 -8.33 12.99
CA LYS A 4 0.98 -8.56 11.66
C LYS A 4 0.75 -9.99 11.16
N ASN A 5 0.93 -10.99 12.02
CA ASN A 5 0.65 -12.38 11.68
C ASN A 5 -0.85 -12.61 11.43
N LYS A 6 -1.74 -11.97 12.20
CA LYS A 6 -3.19 -12.04 11.96
C LYS A 6 -3.57 -11.48 10.59
N LEU A 7 -3.07 -10.29 10.23
CA LEU A 7 -3.31 -9.68 8.92
C LEU A 7 -2.77 -10.54 7.79
N ARG A 8 -1.56 -11.10 7.97
CA ARG A 8 -0.97 -12.02 6.98
C ARG A 8 -1.85 -13.23 6.73
N VAL A 9 -2.31 -13.91 7.79
CA VAL A 9 -3.20 -15.09 7.66
C VAL A 9 -4.52 -14.72 6.97
N GLN A 10 -5.11 -13.57 7.33
CA GLN A 10 -6.35 -13.10 6.70
C GLN A 10 -6.15 -12.79 5.21
N TYR A 11 -5.05 -12.13 4.86
CA TYR A 11 -4.69 -11.81 3.48
C TYR A 11 -4.50 -13.09 2.66
N PHE A 12 -3.75 -14.06 3.18
CA PHE A 12 -3.50 -15.32 2.47
C PHE A 12 -4.80 -16.07 2.17
N LYS A 13 -5.69 -16.16 3.18
CA LYS A 13 -7.01 -16.78 3.03
C LYS A 13 -7.88 -16.06 1.98
N LYS A 14 -7.91 -14.72 2.01
CA LYS A 14 -8.75 -13.93 1.10
C LYS A 14 -8.25 -13.94 -0.34
N HIS A 15 -6.93 -13.98 -0.53
CA HIS A 15 -6.30 -13.98 -1.85
C HIS A 15 -5.99 -15.38 -2.37
N ASN A 16 -6.43 -16.45 -1.68
CA ASN A 16 -6.14 -17.85 -2.03
C ASN A 16 -4.65 -18.08 -2.37
N ILE A 17 -3.76 -17.51 -1.55
CA ILE A 17 -2.31 -17.55 -1.77
C ILE A 17 -1.79 -18.85 -1.16
N ASP A 18 -1.14 -19.65 -2.00
CA ASP A 18 -0.45 -20.89 -1.63
C ASP A 18 0.59 -20.61 -0.52
N GLU A 19 0.66 -21.50 0.47
CA GLU A 19 1.64 -21.42 1.55
C GLU A 19 3.08 -21.39 1.03
N LYS A 20 3.37 -21.79 -0.21
CA LYS A 20 4.71 -21.59 -0.81
C LYS A 20 5.14 -20.12 -0.87
N TYR A 21 4.21 -19.16 -0.87
CA TYR A 21 4.56 -17.73 -0.76
C TYR A 21 4.89 -17.31 0.68
N ASN A 22 4.78 -18.21 1.68
CA ASN A 22 5.39 -18.02 3.00
C ASN A 22 6.91 -18.19 2.99
N THR A 23 7.49 -18.95 2.05
CA THR A 23 8.94 -19.21 2.02
C THR A 23 9.72 -18.12 1.29
N ILE A 24 9.06 -17.39 0.39
CA ILE A 24 9.62 -16.20 -0.26
C ILE A 24 9.59 -15.03 0.74
N GLU A 25 10.68 -14.26 0.85
CA GLU A 25 10.78 -13.05 1.68
C GLU A 25 9.77 -11.98 1.22
N ASN A 26 8.52 -12.13 1.64
CA ASN A 26 7.40 -11.26 1.31
C ASN A 26 6.86 -10.58 2.55
N GLU A 27 6.52 -9.30 2.42
CA GLU A 27 6.05 -8.45 3.50
C GLU A 27 4.64 -7.94 3.21
N ILE A 28 3.81 -7.89 4.25
CA ILE A 28 2.52 -7.20 4.18
C ILE A 28 2.81 -5.70 4.25
N HIS A 29 2.45 -5.00 3.20
CA HIS A 29 2.55 -3.56 3.06
C HIS A 29 1.15 -2.94 3.15
N HIS A 30 1.04 -1.87 3.93
CA HIS A 30 -0.14 -1.02 3.95
C HIS A 30 0.01 0.08 2.90
N ILE A 31 -0.91 0.17 1.93
CA ILE A 31 -0.88 1.20 0.88
C ILE A 31 -1.00 2.60 1.51
N ILE A 32 -1.97 2.78 2.40
CA ILE A 32 -2.02 3.89 3.35
C ILE A 32 -1.39 3.42 4.66
N GLU A 33 -0.29 4.06 5.07
CA GLU A 33 0.54 3.59 6.16
C GLU A 33 -0.18 3.51 7.51
N TRP A 34 0.16 2.48 8.31
CA TRP A 34 -0.33 2.34 9.68
C TRP A 34 -0.04 3.54 10.59
N ASN A 35 1.04 4.26 10.33
CA ASN A 35 1.42 5.47 11.06
C ASN A 35 0.32 6.57 10.97
N GLU A 36 -0.49 6.59 9.90
CA GLU A 36 -1.64 7.50 9.81
C GLU A 36 -2.71 7.17 10.86
N ALA A 37 -2.96 5.88 11.09
CA ALA A 37 -3.91 5.43 12.09
C ALA A 37 -3.37 5.59 13.53
N GLU A 38 -2.06 5.49 13.73
CA GLU A 38 -1.44 5.78 15.04
C GLU A 38 -1.56 7.26 15.42
N LYS A 39 -1.61 8.15 14.44
CA LYS A 39 -1.82 9.59 14.62
C LYS A 39 -3.29 10.00 14.65
N GLY A 40 -4.21 9.05 14.53
CA GLY A 40 -5.66 9.30 14.53
C GLY A 40 -6.18 9.98 13.26
N LEU A 41 -5.38 10.01 12.17
CA LEU A 41 -5.77 10.65 10.92
C LEU A 41 -6.66 9.75 10.07
N VAL A 42 -6.52 8.43 10.20
CA VAL A 42 -7.32 7.41 9.51
C VAL A 42 -7.77 6.36 10.53
N SER A 43 -8.93 5.73 10.33
CA SER A 43 -9.37 4.64 11.20
C SER A 43 -8.42 3.44 11.15
N LYS A 44 -8.07 2.89 12.32
CA LYS A 44 -7.31 1.63 12.42
C LYS A 44 -7.99 0.48 11.69
N GLN A 45 -9.33 0.42 11.74
CA GLN A 45 -10.10 -0.63 11.07
C GLN A 45 -10.03 -0.50 9.54
N GLU A 46 -10.04 0.73 9.02
CA GLU A 46 -9.96 1.00 7.58
C GLU A 46 -8.55 0.75 7.05
N VAL A 47 -7.51 1.14 7.80
CA VAL A 47 -6.13 0.84 7.43
C VAL A 47 -5.85 -0.66 7.43
N ASP A 48 -6.43 -1.43 8.34
CA ASP A 48 -6.29 -2.90 8.38
C ASP A 48 -7.21 -3.65 7.39
N SER A 49 -7.98 -2.93 6.58
CA SER A 49 -8.82 -3.56 5.56
C SER A 49 -7.96 -4.27 4.51
N ILE A 50 -8.42 -5.42 4.03
CA ILE A 50 -7.70 -6.21 3.01
C ILE A 50 -7.44 -5.41 1.73
N GLY A 51 -8.35 -4.49 1.38
CA GLY A 51 -8.17 -3.62 0.21
C GLY A 51 -7.04 -2.60 0.36
N ASN A 52 -6.60 -2.29 1.59
CA ASN A 52 -5.46 -1.42 1.86
C ASN A 52 -4.13 -2.20 2.04
N LEU A 53 -4.14 -3.53 1.86
CA LEU A 53 -2.96 -4.37 2.04
C LEU A 53 -2.46 -4.92 0.71
N LEU A 54 -1.14 -5.05 0.60
CA LEU A 54 -0.47 -5.78 -0.48
C LEU A 54 0.56 -6.74 0.13
N LEU A 55 0.63 -7.96 -0.39
CA LEU A 55 1.79 -8.83 -0.14
C LEU A 55 2.84 -8.54 -1.20
N ILE A 56 3.96 -7.95 -0.82
CA ILE A 56 5.01 -7.53 -1.76
C ILE A 56 6.35 -8.15 -1.44
N SER A 57 7.21 -8.27 -2.45
CA SER A 57 8.58 -8.72 -2.25
C SER A 57 9.36 -7.73 -1.37
N LYS A 58 10.27 -8.22 -0.53
CA LYS A 58 11.10 -7.40 0.36
C LYS A 58 11.86 -6.30 -0.39
N ASN A 59 12.38 -6.58 -1.58
CA ASN A 59 13.06 -5.58 -2.42
C ASN A 59 12.12 -4.39 -2.75
N LYS A 60 10.89 -4.68 -3.17
CA LYS A 60 9.90 -3.63 -3.46
C LYS A 60 9.45 -2.90 -2.20
N HIS A 61 9.31 -3.61 -1.07
CA HIS A 61 8.99 -2.97 0.20
C HIS A 61 10.09 -1.97 0.63
N THR A 62 11.37 -2.34 0.49
CA THR A 62 12.50 -1.43 0.73
C THR A 62 12.44 -0.20 -0.18
N ILE A 63 12.17 -0.37 -1.48
CA ILE A 63 12.06 0.75 -2.43
C ILE A 63 10.93 1.71 -2.03
N ILE A 64 9.73 1.18 -1.72
CA ILE A 64 8.58 1.99 -1.31
C ILE A 64 8.91 2.75 -0.01
N THR A 65 9.51 2.06 0.96
CA THR A 65 9.90 2.65 2.25
C THR A 65 10.93 3.75 2.07
N ALA A 66 11.98 3.53 1.26
CA ALA A 66 13.02 4.52 0.99
C ALA A 66 12.44 5.77 0.31
N LYS A 67 11.58 5.59 -0.71
CA LYS A 67 10.91 6.71 -1.38
C LYS A 67 10.00 7.50 -0.43
N THR A 68 9.30 6.80 0.47
CA THR A 68 8.44 7.42 1.48
C THR A 68 9.24 8.22 2.50
N ASN A 69 10.40 7.70 2.94
CA ASN A 69 11.27 8.38 3.90
C ASN A 69 12.02 9.59 3.29
N GLN A 70 12.50 9.50 2.05
CA GLN A 70 13.12 10.65 1.36
C GLN A 70 12.19 11.86 1.31
N PHE A 71 10.87 11.64 1.17
CA PHE A 71 9.88 12.72 1.22
C PHE A 71 9.70 13.29 2.61
N ARG A 72 9.83 12.48 3.65
CA ARG A 72 9.74 12.95 5.03
C ARG A 72 10.93 13.85 5.36
N GLU A 73 12.13 13.43 4.97
CA GLU A 73 13.38 14.18 5.18
C GLU A 73 13.41 15.51 4.41
N SER A 74 12.98 15.52 3.14
CA SER A 74 12.98 16.73 2.31
C SER A 74 12.01 17.83 2.78
N ASN A 75 11.14 17.52 3.74
CA ASN A 75 10.15 18.45 4.27
C ASN A 75 10.37 18.81 5.75
N ILE A 76 11.48 18.36 6.36
CA ILE A 76 11.88 18.81 7.70
C ILE A 76 12.13 20.33 7.63
N GLY A 77 11.39 21.11 8.42
CA GLY A 77 11.50 22.57 8.49
C GLY A 77 10.51 23.37 7.63
N GLN A 78 9.67 22.73 6.82
CA GLN A 78 8.58 23.44 6.13
C GLN A 78 7.40 23.65 7.09
N VAL A 79 7.03 24.91 7.35
CA VAL A 79 5.82 25.30 8.09
C VAL A 79 4.60 25.02 7.21
N ARG A 80 4.19 23.76 7.09
CA ARG A 80 2.93 23.38 6.44
C ARG A 80 1.93 22.90 7.50
N LYS A 81 0.65 23.26 7.30
CA LYS A 81 -0.49 22.80 8.13
C LYS A 81 -0.82 21.31 7.95
N GLU A 82 -0.24 20.64 6.94
CA GLU A 82 -0.49 19.23 6.64
C GLU A 82 0.84 18.47 6.46
N PRO A 83 0.93 17.21 6.93
CA PRO A 83 2.20 16.52 7.03
C PRO A 83 2.72 16.10 5.64
N PRO A 84 4.04 16.16 5.43
CA PRO A 84 4.67 15.73 4.19
C PRO A 84 4.72 14.21 4.12
N ARG A 85 3.75 13.57 3.48
CA ARG A 85 3.78 12.11 3.29
C ARG A 85 3.38 11.76 1.88
N LYS A 86 4.11 10.81 1.27
CA LYS A 86 3.73 10.23 -0.01
C LYS A 86 2.57 9.29 0.23
N TYR A 87 1.46 9.56 -0.44
CA TYR A 87 0.34 8.63 -0.52
C TYR A 87 0.26 8.14 -1.96
N TYR A 88 -0.09 6.87 -2.13
CA TYR A 88 -0.12 6.26 -3.44
C TYR A 88 -1.55 6.00 -3.88
N LYS A 89 -1.93 6.54 -5.04
CA LYS A 89 -3.06 6.04 -5.83
C LYS A 89 -2.63 4.77 -6.53
N VAL A 90 -3.44 3.73 -6.43
CA VAL A 90 -3.20 2.47 -7.13
C VAL A 90 -3.91 2.50 -8.47
N LYS A 91 -3.20 2.11 -9.53
CA LYS A 91 -3.80 1.78 -10.83
C LYS A 91 -3.45 0.35 -11.22
N TYR A 92 -4.34 -0.28 -11.97
CA TYR A 92 -4.10 -1.59 -12.57
C TYR A 92 -4.05 -1.48 -14.09
N THR A 93 -3.03 -2.09 -14.69
CA THR A 93 -2.91 -2.23 -16.14
C THR A 93 -3.02 -3.71 -16.49
N GLU A 94 -4.13 -4.08 -17.11
CA GLU A 94 -4.45 -5.49 -17.43
C GLU A 94 -3.44 -6.09 -18.41
N LEU A 95 -3.09 -5.34 -19.48
CA LEU A 95 -2.18 -5.79 -20.53
C LEU A 95 -0.80 -6.19 -20.00
N SER A 96 -0.26 -5.43 -19.04
CA SER A 96 1.05 -5.69 -18.43
C SER A 96 0.95 -6.49 -17.11
N ASN A 97 -0.27 -6.82 -16.67
CA ASN A 97 -0.56 -7.51 -15.42
C ASN A 97 0.16 -6.86 -14.21
N MET A 98 -0.03 -5.55 -14.06
CA MET A 98 0.80 -4.70 -13.19
C MET A 98 -0.05 -3.77 -12.35
N LEU A 99 0.28 -3.66 -11.06
CA LEU A 99 -0.18 -2.57 -10.21
C LEU A 99 0.86 -1.45 -10.23
N THR A 100 0.41 -0.21 -10.41
CA THR A 100 1.26 0.98 -10.33
C THR A 100 0.81 1.82 -9.15
N LEU A 101 1.75 2.09 -8.24
CA LEU A 101 1.59 3.06 -7.16
C LEU A 101 2.00 4.43 -7.69
N ILE A 102 1.10 5.40 -7.70
CA ILE A 102 1.32 6.76 -8.20
C ILE A 102 1.24 7.72 -7.02
N ASN A 103 2.32 8.45 -6.74
CA ASN A 103 2.33 9.40 -5.64
C ASN A 103 1.34 10.55 -5.92
N ILE A 104 0.35 10.75 -5.04
CA ILE A 104 -0.68 11.79 -5.25
C ILE A 104 -0.12 13.22 -5.16
N ASN A 105 1.04 13.39 -4.53
CA ASN A 105 1.71 14.68 -4.42
C ASN A 105 2.69 14.94 -5.59
N ASN A 106 2.96 13.93 -6.41
CA ASN A 106 3.81 14.02 -7.60
C ASN A 106 3.52 12.82 -8.52
N ASP A 107 2.63 13.01 -9.49
CA ASP A 107 2.13 11.97 -10.39
C ASP A 107 3.21 11.40 -11.33
N THR A 108 4.34 12.10 -11.51
CA THR A 108 5.52 11.58 -12.22
C THR A 108 6.25 10.50 -11.44
N GLU A 109 6.08 10.46 -10.11
CA GLU A 109 6.70 9.44 -9.28
C GLU A 109 5.79 8.21 -9.17
N THR A 110 6.19 7.17 -9.89
CA THR A 110 5.51 5.88 -9.87
C THR A 110 6.39 4.76 -9.31
N ILE A 111 5.73 3.68 -8.87
CA ILE A 111 6.35 2.41 -8.52
C ILE A 111 5.51 1.29 -9.13
N ASP A 112 6.12 0.58 -10.06
CA ASP A 112 5.49 -0.56 -10.72
C ASP A 112 5.73 -1.85 -9.95
N LEU A 113 4.65 -2.62 -9.79
CA LEU A 113 4.58 -3.90 -9.11
C LEU A 113 3.98 -4.95 -10.04
N LYS A 114 4.82 -5.82 -10.62
CA LYS A 114 4.36 -6.93 -11.47
C LYS A 114 3.71 -8.04 -10.63
N ILE A 115 2.48 -8.41 -10.95
CA ILE A 115 1.76 -9.45 -10.23
C ILE A 115 2.45 -10.81 -10.42
N GLY A 116 2.66 -11.54 -9.33
CA GLY A 116 3.36 -12.83 -9.30
C GLY A 116 4.88 -12.73 -9.21
N LYS A 117 5.45 -11.52 -9.22
CA LYS A 117 6.88 -11.25 -9.05
C LYS A 117 7.16 -10.29 -7.90
N ASP A 118 6.49 -9.15 -7.95
CA ASP A 118 6.68 -8.03 -7.03
C ASP A 118 5.55 -7.92 -6.01
N VAL A 119 4.34 -8.26 -6.44
CA VAL A 119 3.12 -8.27 -5.63
C VAL A 119 2.37 -9.57 -5.85
N PHE A 120 1.82 -10.13 -4.77
CA PHE A 120 1.16 -11.43 -4.77
C PHE A 120 -0.28 -11.26 -4.27
N LEU A 121 -1.23 -11.52 -5.16
CA LEU A 121 -2.66 -11.37 -4.92
C LEU A 121 -3.48 -12.21 -5.90
N CYS A 122 -4.70 -12.57 -5.54
CA CYS A 122 -5.68 -13.07 -6.50
C CYS A 122 -6.22 -11.91 -7.36
N LYS A 123 -6.31 -12.10 -8.68
CA LYS A 123 -6.77 -11.05 -9.61
C LYS A 123 -8.18 -10.55 -9.32
N ASN A 124 -9.07 -11.41 -8.79
CA ASN A 124 -10.44 -11.02 -8.43
C ASN A 124 -10.50 -10.00 -7.26
N MET A 125 -9.41 -9.82 -6.52
CA MET A 125 -9.31 -8.84 -5.44
C MET A 125 -8.86 -7.45 -5.92
N ILE A 126 -8.39 -7.33 -7.16
CA ILE A 126 -7.93 -6.05 -7.71
C ILE A 126 -9.02 -4.97 -7.64
N PRO A 127 -10.29 -5.23 -8.05
CA PRO A 127 -11.34 -4.23 -7.92
C PRO A 127 -11.52 -3.70 -6.49
N ASN A 128 -11.50 -4.60 -5.49
CA ASN A 128 -11.61 -4.22 -4.08
C ASN A 128 -10.41 -3.37 -3.60
N ILE A 129 -9.19 -3.68 -4.06
CA ILE A 129 -8.00 -2.87 -3.73
C ILE A 129 -8.13 -1.46 -4.31
N LEU A 130 -8.52 -1.35 -5.59
CA LEU A 130 -8.68 -0.07 -6.27
C LEU A 130 -9.77 0.78 -5.61
N GLU A 131 -10.92 0.17 -5.33
CA GLU A 131 -12.06 0.84 -4.68
C GLU A 131 -11.71 1.35 -3.29
N VAL A 132 -11.12 0.51 -2.43
CA VAL A 132 -10.73 0.91 -1.07
C VAL A 132 -9.67 2.00 -1.12
N ASN A 133 -8.66 1.89 -1.99
CA ASN A 133 -7.65 2.92 -2.14
C ASN A 133 -8.28 4.27 -2.52
N GLU A 134 -9.17 4.27 -3.52
CA GLU A 134 -9.85 5.49 -3.96
C GLU A 134 -10.74 6.10 -2.85
N GLN A 135 -11.51 5.27 -2.15
CA GLN A 135 -12.37 5.72 -1.06
C GLN A 135 -11.56 6.36 0.08
N LEU A 136 -10.46 5.73 0.50
CA LEU A 136 -9.63 6.26 1.57
C LEU A 136 -8.89 7.54 1.15
N LEU A 137 -8.41 7.62 -0.09
CA LEU A 137 -7.79 8.84 -0.63
C LEU A 137 -8.78 10.01 -0.66
N LYS A 138 -10.01 9.77 -1.16
CA LYS A 138 -11.08 10.79 -1.17
C LYS A 138 -11.45 11.24 0.23
N LYS A 139 -11.62 10.29 1.16
CA LYS A 139 -12.08 10.56 2.53
C LYS A 139 -11.05 11.33 3.36
N TYR A 140 -9.76 11.02 3.21
CA TYR A 140 -8.72 11.47 4.14
C TYR A 140 -7.69 12.42 3.54
N PHE A 141 -7.52 12.43 2.22
CA PHE A 141 -6.38 13.09 1.56
C PHE A 141 -6.79 14.04 0.43
N LYS A 142 -8.09 14.37 0.32
CA LYS A 142 -8.66 15.32 -0.66
C LYS A 142 -8.03 15.21 -2.06
N SER A 143 -8.16 14.04 -2.68
CA SER A 143 -7.96 13.96 -4.13
C SER A 143 -9.21 14.51 -4.82
N GLU A 144 -9.23 15.81 -5.12
CA GLU A 144 -10.16 16.41 -6.08
C GLU A 144 -9.87 15.92 -7.50
#